data_AF-A0A094DYR2-F1
#
_entry.id   AF-A0A094DYR2-F1
#
_cell.length_a   1.000
_cell.length_b   1.000
_cell.length_c   1.000
_cell.angle_alpha   90.00
_cell.angle_beta   90.00
_cell.angle_gamma   90.00
#
_symmetry.space_group_name_H-M   'P 1'
#
loop_
_entity.id
_entity.type
_entity.pdbx_description
1 polymer ?
#
loop_
_entity_poly.entity_id
_entity_poly.type
_entity_poly.pdbx_seq_one_letter_code
_entity_poly.pdbx_strand_id
1 'polypeptide(L)'
;MTEHLYFSLTKHLLSESPAQFAIATQSPFLLAAAHGRLDKDTLRSWLINDRKYIHAYIVGVETMLAQLQNPPDEAELDGSEPALATWLTEAVANVRREEQFFLDVAARYGIDLEPRADDSRPDCLIVYEGLFKYVPLNPVVTEPWWLDAAVLFWATEKCYLEAWSWAKGQLNEQSPEEDADGGALRTEFIPNWSSPEFADFVDRLARIIDDAVNKLSEDIEHNKETAPAHIRTMNEAVFVKMSVQNPQKLFLKVLETEEQFWPVIA
;
A
#
# COMPACT_ATOMS: atom_id res chain seq x y z
N MET A 1 9.87 -36.16 6.10
CA MET A 1 9.89 -34.68 6.03
C MET A 1 8.87 -34.30 5.00
N THR A 2 7.70 -33.87 5.44
CA THR A 2 6.70 -33.26 4.56
C THR A 2 7.28 -31.90 4.17
N GLU A 3 7.58 -31.68 2.89
CA GLU A 3 7.83 -30.32 2.40
C GLU A 3 6.57 -29.51 2.66
N HIS A 4 6.58 -28.64 3.67
CA HIS A 4 5.52 -27.64 3.81
C HIS A 4 5.61 -26.73 2.59
N LEU A 5 4.55 -26.73 1.79
CA LEU A 5 4.44 -25.86 0.63
C LEU A 5 4.30 -24.42 1.15
N TYR A 6 5.30 -23.57 0.88
CA TYR A 6 5.26 -22.17 1.29
C TYR A 6 4.11 -21.45 0.56
N PHE A 7 3.17 -20.89 1.32
CA PHE A 7 2.05 -20.10 0.80
C PHE A 7 2.38 -18.61 0.88
N SER A 8 2.27 -17.89 -0.24
CA SER A 8 2.43 -16.43 -0.25
C SER A 8 1.06 -15.78 -0.35
N LEU A 9 0.61 -15.17 0.75
CA LEU A 9 -0.66 -14.44 0.78
C LEU A 9 -0.60 -13.28 -0.21
N THR A 10 0.49 -12.52 -0.23
CA THR A 10 0.64 -11.37 -1.12
C THR A 10 0.56 -11.75 -2.60
N LYS A 11 1.21 -12.85 -3.01
CA LYS A 11 1.07 -13.37 -4.38
C LYS A 11 -0.35 -13.87 -4.66
N HIS A 12 -0.99 -14.52 -3.69
CA HIS A 12 -2.37 -14.96 -3.83
C HIS A 12 -3.31 -13.78 -4.07
N LEU A 13 -3.23 -12.71 -3.27
CA LEU A 13 -4.04 -11.50 -3.40
C LEU A 13 -3.93 -10.87 -4.81
N LEU A 14 -2.70 -10.76 -5.33
CA LEU A 14 -2.44 -10.27 -6.70
C LEU A 14 -3.03 -11.19 -7.76
N SER A 15 -2.89 -12.52 -7.59
CA SER A 15 -3.35 -13.51 -8.56
C SER A 15 -4.87 -13.61 -8.68
N GLU A 16 -5.60 -13.29 -7.61
CA GLU A 16 -7.07 -13.35 -7.58
C GLU A 16 -7.73 -12.10 -8.18
N SER A 17 -7.01 -10.98 -8.27
CA SER A 17 -7.56 -9.68 -8.69
C SER A 17 -6.76 -8.97 -9.80
N PRO A 18 -6.28 -9.68 -10.84
CA PRO A 18 -5.34 -9.10 -11.81
C PRO A 18 -5.94 -7.94 -12.61
N ALA A 19 -7.25 -8.01 -12.92
CA ALA A 19 -7.93 -6.97 -13.68
C ALA A 19 -8.10 -5.68 -12.85
N GLN A 20 -8.56 -5.82 -11.61
CA GLN A 20 -8.70 -4.70 -10.68
C GLN A 20 -7.34 -4.08 -10.37
N PHE A 21 -6.30 -4.90 -10.21
CA PHE A 21 -4.95 -4.42 -9.95
C PHE A 21 -4.40 -3.62 -11.13
N ALA A 22 -4.61 -4.11 -12.36
CA ALA A 22 -4.24 -3.37 -13.57
C ALA A 22 -4.99 -2.03 -13.67
N ILE A 23 -6.30 -2.00 -13.40
CA ILE A 23 -7.09 -0.75 -13.43
C ILE A 23 -6.58 0.26 -12.40
N ALA A 24 -6.29 -0.20 -11.18
CA ALA A 24 -5.77 0.64 -10.11
C ALA A 24 -4.36 1.21 -10.39
N THR A 25 -3.59 0.59 -11.28
CA THR A 25 -2.15 0.90 -11.48
C THR A 25 -1.80 1.34 -12.90
N GLN A 26 -2.75 1.36 -13.84
CA GLN A 26 -2.52 1.71 -15.25
C GLN A 26 -3.52 2.76 -15.72
N SER A 27 -3.55 3.89 -15.02
CA SER A 27 -4.50 4.97 -15.29
C SER A 27 -4.09 5.85 -16.48
N PRO A 28 -5.06 6.54 -17.13
CA PRO A 28 -4.77 7.54 -18.14
C PRO A 28 -3.84 8.66 -17.65
N PHE A 29 -3.93 9.03 -16.37
CA PHE A 29 -3.02 9.98 -15.72
C PHE A 29 -1.57 9.50 -15.79
N LEU A 30 -1.30 8.24 -15.40
CA LEU A 30 0.06 7.67 -15.43
C LEU A 30 0.62 7.59 -16.86
N LEU A 31 -0.23 7.27 -17.85
CA LEU A 31 0.18 7.28 -19.26
C LEU A 31 0.48 8.70 -19.76
N ALA A 32 -0.30 9.68 -19.35
CA ALA A 32 -0.04 11.08 -19.67
C ALA A 32 1.24 11.58 -18.99
N ALA A 33 1.51 11.16 -17.75
CA ALA A 33 2.75 11.45 -17.03
C ALA A 33 3.97 10.92 -17.79
N ALA A 34 3.94 9.64 -18.18
CA ALA A 34 5.03 9.00 -18.91
C ALA A 34 5.30 9.62 -20.29
N HIS A 35 4.27 10.24 -20.89
CA HIS A 35 4.36 10.91 -22.18
C HIS A 35 4.53 12.43 -22.08
N GLY A 36 4.77 12.99 -20.87
CA GLY A 36 4.98 14.43 -20.71
C GLY A 36 3.78 15.30 -21.02
N ARG A 37 2.56 14.75 -20.94
CA ARG A 37 1.32 15.44 -21.34
C ARG A 37 0.55 16.06 -20.18
N LEU A 38 0.96 15.83 -18.93
CA LEU A 38 0.31 16.43 -17.78
C LEU A 38 0.82 17.85 -17.57
N ASP A 39 -0.11 18.80 -17.49
CA ASP A 39 0.21 20.19 -17.17
C ASP A 39 0.48 20.38 -15.67
N LYS A 40 1.04 21.55 -15.35
CA LYS A 40 1.39 21.91 -13.97
C LYS A 40 0.19 22.01 -13.04
N ASP A 41 -0.99 22.38 -13.54
CA ASP A 41 -2.20 22.51 -12.73
C ASP A 41 -2.73 21.13 -12.32
N THR A 42 -2.71 20.17 -13.25
CA THR A 42 -3.06 18.77 -13.00
C THR A 42 -2.07 18.13 -12.04
N LEU A 43 -0.76 18.33 -12.26
CA LEU A 43 0.29 17.85 -11.37
C LEU A 43 0.16 18.46 -9.96
N ARG A 44 -0.12 19.77 -9.86
CA ARG A 44 -0.41 20.46 -8.59
C ARG A 44 -1.59 19.80 -7.87
N SER A 45 -2.70 19.59 -8.58
CA SER A 45 -3.92 19.02 -7.98
C SER A 45 -3.68 17.62 -7.42
N TRP A 46 -2.88 16.80 -8.12
CA TRP A 46 -2.48 15.49 -7.60
C TRP A 46 -1.56 15.64 -6.37
N LEU A 47 -0.49 16.44 -6.44
CA LEU A 47 0.44 16.64 -5.32
C LEU A 47 -0.24 17.13 -4.03
N ILE A 48 -1.20 18.04 -4.13
CA ILE A 48 -1.94 18.53 -2.96
C ILE A 48 -2.76 17.43 -2.31
N ASN A 49 -3.40 16.59 -3.11
CA ASN A 49 -4.18 15.47 -2.58
C ASN A 49 -3.28 14.35 -2.06
N ASP A 50 -2.13 14.13 -2.70
CA ASP A 50 -1.15 13.15 -2.25
C ASP A 50 -0.48 13.56 -0.93
N ARG A 51 -0.30 14.86 -0.67
CA ARG A 51 0.11 15.34 0.67
C ARG A 51 -0.93 15.06 1.74
N LYS A 52 -2.23 15.22 1.43
CA LYS A 52 -3.31 14.87 2.38
C LYS A 52 -3.31 13.36 2.65
N TYR A 53 -3.09 12.56 1.61
CA TYR A 53 -2.91 11.11 1.73
C TYR A 53 -1.72 10.76 2.64
N ILE A 54 -0.54 11.37 2.43
CA ILE A 54 0.65 11.19 3.28
C ILE A 54 0.32 11.50 4.76
N HIS A 55 -0.41 12.58 5.04
CA HIS A 55 -0.79 12.90 6.43
C HIS A 55 -1.72 11.84 7.03
N ALA A 56 -2.68 11.33 6.27
CA ALA A 56 -3.54 10.24 6.70
C ALA A 56 -2.74 8.94 6.94
N TYR A 57 -1.80 8.63 6.04
CA TYR A 57 -0.90 7.48 6.15
C TYR A 57 -0.05 7.56 7.43
N ILE A 58 0.56 8.71 7.72
CA ILE A 58 1.33 8.94 8.96
C ILE A 58 0.48 8.65 10.20
N VAL A 59 -0.76 9.16 10.23
CA VAL A 59 -1.69 8.90 11.35
C VAL A 59 -1.97 7.40 11.49
N GLY A 60 -2.17 6.69 10.39
CA GLY A 60 -2.36 5.24 10.40
C GLY A 60 -1.15 4.51 10.96
N VAL A 61 0.05 4.85 10.48
CA VAL A 61 1.28 4.20 10.95
C VAL A 61 1.54 4.49 12.43
N GLU A 62 1.41 5.74 12.87
CA GLU A 62 1.58 6.12 14.28
C GLU A 62 0.56 5.42 15.19
N THR A 63 -0.69 5.27 14.72
CA THR A 63 -1.73 4.50 15.41
C THR A 63 -1.34 3.04 15.54
N MET A 64 -0.87 2.42 14.44
CA MET A 64 -0.46 1.02 14.44
C MET A 64 0.76 0.76 15.33
N LEU A 65 1.76 1.65 15.30
CA LEU A 65 2.92 1.58 16.18
C LEU A 65 2.52 1.62 17.66
N ALA A 66 1.56 2.46 18.03
CA ALA A 66 1.04 2.52 19.40
C ALA A 66 0.34 1.21 19.82
N GLN A 67 -0.38 0.56 18.90
CA GLN A 67 -1.00 -0.75 19.13
C GLN A 67 0.05 -1.86 19.24
N LEU A 68 1.11 -1.87 18.44
CA LEU A 68 2.20 -2.86 18.57
C LEU A 68 2.94 -2.74 19.91
N GLN A 69 3.04 -1.54 20.47
CA GLN A 69 3.61 -1.31 21.80
C GLN A 69 2.68 -1.74 22.93
N ASN A 70 1.37 -1.73 22.69
CA ASN A 70 0.34 -2.12 23.65
C ASN A 70 -0.68 -3.05 22.96
N PRO A 71 -0.28 -4.30 22.65
CA PRO A 71 -1.15 -5.23 21.95
C PRO A 71 -2.46 -5.47 22.72
N PRO A 72 -3.56 -5.85 22.03
CA PRO A 72 -4.79 -6.27 22.69
C PRO A 72 -4.56 -7.36 23.76
N ASP A 73 -5.33 -7.34 24.85
CA ASP A 73 -5.14 -8.21 26.03
C ASP A 73 -5.15 -9.73 25.73
N GLU A 74 -5.70 -10.14 24.58
CA GLU A 74 -5.78 -11.54 24.10
C GLU A 74 -5.01 -11.77 22.78
N ALA A 75 -4.18 -10.81 22.36
CA ALA A 75 -3.39 -10.94 21.14
C ALA A 75 -2.30 -12.01 21.31
N GLU A 76 -2.37 -13.06 20.49
CA GLU A 76 -1.24 -13.98 20.32
C GLU A 76 -0.13 -13.29 19.52
N LEU A 77 1.09 -13.32 20.07
CA LEU A 77 2.26 -12.76 19.42
C LEU A 77 2.96 -13.82 18.59
N ASP A 78 3.17 -13.53 17.31
CA ASP A 78 3.84 -14.46 16.39
C ASP A 78 5.34 -14.16 16.23
N GLY A 79 5.85 -13.07 16.81
CA GLY A 79 7.25 -12.68 16.76
C GLY A 79 7.62 -11.84 15.53
N SER A 80 6.68 -11.57 14.63
CA SER A 80 6.83 -10.67 13.48
C SER A 80 6.58 -9.22 13.85
N GLU A 81 5.99 -8.94 15.01
CA GLU A 81 5.65 -7.59 15.47
C GLU A 81 6.86 -6.64 15.51
N PRO A 82 8.06 -7.05 15.99
CA PRO A 82 9.23 -6.18 15.95
C PRO A 82 9.69 -5.84 14.51
N ALA A 83 9.55 -6.79 13.58
CA ALA A 83 9.88 -6.57 12.18
C ALA A 83 8.90 -5.58 11.54
N LEU A 84 7.60 -5.74 11.81
CA LEU A 84 6.56 -4.82 11.38
C LEU A 84 6.75 -3.42 11.97
N ALA A 85 7.03 -3.32 13.27
CA ALA A 85 7.29 -2.03 13.94
C ALA A 85 8.52 -1.30 13.33
N THR A 86 9.56 -2.05 12.97
CA THR A 86 10.74 -1.50 12.29
C THR A 86 10.36 -0.97 10.91
N TRP A 87 9.64 -1.77 10.12
CA TRP A 87 9.17 -1.36 8.79
C TRP A 87 8.30 -0.10 8.85
N LEU A 88 7.34 -0.05 9.79
CA LEU A 88 6.45 1.10 10.01
C LEU A 88 7.22 2.37 10.42
N THR A 89 8.25 2.23 11.26
CA THR A 89 9.10 3.35 11.63
C THR A 89 9.86 3.92 10.42
N GLU A 90 10.37 3.03 9.56
CA GLU A 90 10.99 3.42 8.29
C GLU A 90 9.97 4.08 7.34
N ALA A 91 8.74 3.57 7.28
CA ALA A 91 7.67 4.11 6.46
C ALA A 91 7.37 5.58 6.80
N VAL A 92 7.23 5.92 8.10
CA VAL A 92 7.04 7.33 8.53
C VAL A 92 8.23 8.20 8.12
N ALA A 93 9.46 7.67 8.25
CA ALA A 93 10.64 8.41 7.85
C ALA A 93 10.70 8.62 6.32
N ASN A 94 10.25 7.65 5.52
CA ASN A 94 10.15 7.74 4.07
C ASN A 94 9.13 8.82 3.67
N VAL A 95 7.88 8.72 4.11
CA VAL A 95 6.82 9.65 3.68
C VAL A 95 7.06 11.09 4.16
N ARG A 96 7.76 11.29 5.29
CA ARG A 96 8.21 12.63 5.71
C ARG A 96 9.30 13.21 4.79
N ARG A 97 10.20 12.37 4.27
CA ARG A 97 11.17 12.81 3.24
C ARG A 97 10.47 13.07 1.92
N GLU A 98 9.47 12.26 1.56
CA GLU A 98 8.67 12.45 0.34
C GLU A 98 7.90 13.78 0.37
N GLU A 99 7.31 14.16 1.51
CA GLU A 99 6.65 15.46 1.62
C GLU A 99 7.64 16.61 1.38
N GLN A 100 8.87 16.54 1.91
CA GLN A 100 9.89 17.54 1.62
C GLN A 100 10.31 17.51 0.15
N PHE A 101 10.48 16.32 -0.42
CA PHE A 101 10.78 16.14 -1.85
C PHE A 101 9.70 16.78 -2.73
N PHE A 102 8.42 16.70 -2.37
CA PHE A 102 7.34 17.35 -3.12
C PHE A 102 7.50 18.86 -3.13
N LEU A 103 7.78 19.47 -1.98
CA LEU A 103 8.00 20.92 -1.87
C LEU A 103 9.23 21.35 -2.69
N ASP A 104 10.31 20.58 -2.63
CA ASP A 104 11.56 20.89 -3.33
C ASP A 104 11.38 20.78 -4.86
N VAL A 105 10.71 19.74 -5.35
CA VAL A 105 10.40 19.58 -6.77
C VAL A 105 9.43 20.67 -7.20
N ALA A 106 8.35 20.90 -6.47
CA ALA A 106 7.39 21.94 -6.82
C ALA A 106 8.06 23.32 -6.94
N ALA A 107 8.95 23.69 -6.02
CA ALA A 107 9.72 24.92 -6.09
C ALA A 107 10.62 24.99 -7.34
N ARG A 108 11.32 23.89 -7.69
CA ARG A 108 12.19 23.83 -8.88
C ARG A 108 11.41 24.00 -10.19
N TYR A 109 10.23 23.40 -10.28
CA TYR A 109 9.41 23.40 -11.49
C TYR A 109 8.35 24.50 -11.52
N GLY A 110 8.32 25.38 -10.51
CA GLY A 110 7.39 26.52 -10.44
C GLY A 110 5.94 26.10 -10.26
N ILE A 111 5.70 25.08 -9.42
CA ILE A 111 4.38 24.56 -9.06
C ILE A 111 4.06 25.07 -7.65
N ASP A 112 2.93 25.75 -7.51
CA ASP A 112 2.49 26.32 -6.23
C ASP A 112 1.69 25.29 -5.42
N LEU A 113 2.24 24.78 -4.32
CA LEU A 113 1.55 23.81 -3.45
C LEU A 113 0.80 24.45 -2.28
N GLU A 114 0.65 25.78 -2.26
CA GLU A 114 -0.18 26.43 -1.25
C GLU A 114 -1.64 25.98 -1.39
N PRO A 115 -2.28 25.50 -0.29
CA PRO A 115 -3.67 25.08 -0.32
C PRO A 115 -4.60 26.26 -0.66
N ARG A 116 -5.58 25.97 -1.52
CA ARG A 116 -6.61 26.92 -1.95
C ARG A 116 -8.00 26.41 -1.57
N ALA A 117 -8.95 27.34 -1.43
CA ALA A 117 -10.31 27.00 -1.01
C ALA A 117 -11.07 26.15 -2.05
N ASP A 118 -10.68 26.25 -3.32
CA ASP A 118 -11.24 25.52 -4.46
C ASP A 118 -10.46 24.25 -4.82
N ASP A 119 -9.43 23.88 -4.05
CA ASP A 119 -8.69 22.64 -4.29
C ASP A 119 -9.61 21.43 -4.15
N SER A 120 -9.70 20.66 -5.23
CA SER A 120 -10.48 19.44 -5.26
C SER A 120 -10.00 18.47 -4.18
N ARG A 121 -10.95 17.77 -3.57
CA ARG A 121 -10.68 16.67 -2.65
C ARG A 121 -11.47 15.46 -3.14
N PRO A 122 -10.82 14.45 -3.73
CA PRO A 122 -11.52 13.27 -4.21
C PRO A 122 -12.05 12.43 -3.03
N ASP A 123 -13.18 11.75 -3.25
CA ASP A 123 -13.84 10.92 -2.22
C ASP A 123 -12.95 9.79 -1.70
N CYS A 124 -12.03 9.28 -2.55
CA CYS A 124 -11.04 8.27 -2.17
C CYS A 124 -10.16 8.71 -1.00
N LEU A 125 -9.86 10.02 -0.84
CA LEU A 125 -9.13 10.52 0.32
C LEU A 125 -9.91 10.37 1.61
N ILE A 126 -11.24 10.55 1.57
CA ILE A 126 -12.10 10.34 2.75
C ILE A 126 -12.08 8.85 3.13
N VAL A 127 -12.07 7.97 2.14
CA VAL A 127 -11.94 6.52 2.36
C VAL A 127 -10.59 6.19 3.00
N TYR A 128 -9.48 6.69 2.47
CA TYR A 128 -8.16 6.45 3.04
C TYR A 128 -8.00 7.01 4.44
N GLU A 129 -8.47 8.23 4.71
CA GLU A 129 -8.49 8.78 6.06
C GLU A 129 -9.27 7.88 7.03
N GLY A 130 -10.40 7.32 6.59
CA GLY A 130 -11.15 6.33 7.36
C GLY A 130 -10.33 5.06 7.60
N LEU A 131 -9.78 4.47 6.54
CA LEU A 131 -8.99 3.24 6.61
C LEU A 131 -7.81 3.39 7.58
N PHE A 132 -7.00 4.44 7.42
CA PHE A 132 -5.84 4.68 8.27
C PHE A 132 -6.21 5.07 9.70
N LYS A 133 -7.25 5.87 9.91
CA LYS A 133 -7.65 6.29 11.26
C LYS A 133 -8.04 5.11 12.16
N TYR A 134 -8.57 4.04 11.57
CA TYR A 134 -9.10 2.91 12.31
C TYR A 134 -8.21 1.67 12.26
N VAL A 135 -6.93 1.76 11.87
CA VAL A 135 -6.04 0.58 11.89
C VAL A 135 -5.66 0.13 13.32
N PRO A 136 -5.56 -1.18 13.60
CA PRO A 136 -6.09 -2.28 12.78
C PRO A 136 -7.62 -2.20 12.73
N LEU A 137 -8.21 -2.39 11.55
CA LEU A 137 -9.64 -2.12 11.29
C LEU A 137 -10.53 -2.96 12.18
N ASN A 138 -10.16 -4.23 12.37
CA ASN A 138 -10.80 -5.09 13.34
C ASN A 138 -9.85 -6.24 13.74
N PRO A 139 -9.17 -6.14 14.90
CA PRO A 139 -8.18 -7.12 15.34
C PRO A 139 -8.77 -8.51 15.65
N VAL A 140 -10.10 -8.66 15.61
CA VAL A 140 -10.81 -9.92 15.88
C VAL A 140 -11.17 -10.67 14.59
N VAL A 141 -11.04 -10.05 13.41
CA VAL A 141 -11.44 -10.70 12.13
C VAL A 141 -10.27 -11.07 11.24
N THR A 142 -9.04 -10.71 11.59
CA THR A 142 -7.84 -11.18 10.92
C THR A 142 -6.87 -11.81 11.91
N GLU A 143 -6.09 -12.76 11.41
CA GLU A 143 -5.04 -13.43 12.17
C GLU A 143 -3.75 -13.46 11.34
N PRO A 144 -2.64 -12.89 11.81
CA PRO A 144 -2.49 -12.24 13.13
C PRO A 144 -3.37 -11.00 13.28
N TRP A 145 -3.60 -10.54 14.51
CA TRP A 145 -4.51 -9.42 14.81
C TRP A 145 -4.15 -8.12 14.09
N TRP A 146 -2.90 -7.98 13.65
CA TRP A 146 -2.36 -6.83 12.91
C TRP A 146 -2.37 -6.99 11.39
N LEU A 147 -2.77 -8.16 10.87
CA LEU A 147 -2.62 -8.53 9.45
C LEU A 147 -3.36 -7.58 8.51
N ASP A 148 -4.55 -7.13 8.88
CA ASP A 148 -5.33 -6.18 8.08
C ASP A 148 -4.59 -4.85 7.88
N ALA A 149 -3.95 -4.32 8.92
CA ALA A 149 -3.14 -3.11 8.85
C ALA A 149 -1.92 -3.33 7.95
N ALA A 150 -1.19 -4.44 8.11
CA ALA A 150 -0.05 -4.75 7.26
C ALA A 150 -0.45 -4.89 5.79
N VAL A 151 -1.57 -5.54 5.50
CA VAL A 151 -2.11 -5.68 4.14
C VAL A 151 -2.57 -4.34 3.57
N LEU A 152 -3.17 -3.45 4.38
CA LEU A 152 -3.52 -2.10 3.95
C LEU A 152 -2.28 -1.33 3.50
N PHE A 153 -1.25 -1.24 4.35
CA PHE A 153 -0.01 -0.52 4.01
C PHE A 153 0.70 -1.17 2.82
N TRP A 154 0.83 -2.50 2.81
CA TRP A 154 1.46 -3.20 1.69
C TRP A 154 0.73 -2.95 0.38
N ALA A 155 -0.61 -3.02 0.38
CA ALA A 155 -1.40 -2.86 -0.82
C ALA A 155 -1.25 -1.47 -1.43
N THR A 156 -1.25 -0.41 -0.60
CA THR A 156 -1.06 0.97 -1.07
C THR A 156 0.34 1.17 -1.65
N GLU A 157 1.37 0.69 -0.95
CA GLU A 157 2.77 0.80 -1.41
C GLU A 157 3.00 -0.01 -2.68
N LYS A 158 2.41 -1.21 -2.78
CA LYS A 158 2.49 -2.06 -3.96
C LYS A 158 1.77 -1.45 -5.15
N CYS A 159 0.62 -0.79 -4.95
CA CYS A 159 -0.06 -0.06 -6.01
C CYS A 159 0.78 1.11 -6.52
N TYR A 160 1.38 1.91 -5.63
CA TYR A 160 2.28 3.00 -6.01
C TYR A 160 3.50 2.48 -6.79
N LEU A 161 4.18 1.45 -6.28
CA LEU A 161 5.33 0.84 -6.93
C LEU A 161 4.98 0.34 -8.33
N GLU A 162 3.86 -0.38 -8.47
CA GLU A 162 3.42 -0.91 -9.76
C GLU A 162 3.04 0.21 -10.73
N ALA A 163 2.29 1.21 -10.26
CA ALA A 163 1.85 2.35 -11.06
C ALA A 163 3.02 3.11 -11.67
N TRP A 164 4.00 3.47 -10.85
CA TRP A 164 5.17 4.23 -11.30
C TRP A 164 6.16 3.37 -12.10
N SER A 165 6.27 2.08 -11.79
CA SER A 165 7.07 1.13 -12.59
C SER A 165 6.45 0.91 -13.97
N TRP A 166 5.13 0.81 -14.05
CA TRP A 166 4.42 0.73 -15.32
C TRP A 166 4.60 2.02 -16.14
N ALA A 167 4.42 3.20 -15.51
CA ALA A 167 4.64 4.50 -16.15
C ALA A 167 6.07 4.64 -16.69
N LYS A 168 7.08 4.17 -15.94
CA LYS A 168 8.48 4.09 -16.41
C LYS A 168 8.63 3.23 -17.68
N GLY A 169 7.86 2.14 -17.78
CA GLY A 169 7.81 1.31 -18.99
C GLY A 169 7.13 1.98 -20.19
N GLN A 170 6.38 3.08 -19.98
CA GLN A 170 5.68 3.84 -21.02
C GLN A 170 6.44 5.11 -21.45
N LEU A 171 7.67 5.35 -20.98
CA LEU A 171 8.41 6.57 -21.33
C LEU A 171 8.63 6.66 -22.84
N ASN A 172 8.33 7.82 -23.41
CA ASN A 172 8.62 8.12 -24.82
C ASN A 172 10.06 8.65 -25.00
N GLU A 173 10.47 8.83 -26.26
CA GLU A 173 11.81 9.30 -26.64
C GLU A 173 11.97 10.84 -26.60
N GLN A 174 10.91 11.60 -26.32
CA GLN A 174 10.97 13.06 -26.31
C GLN A 174 11.79 13.58 -25.12
N SER A 175 12.37 14.78 -25.26
CA SER A 175 13.14 15.38 -24.18
C SER A 175 12.23 15.75 -23.01
N PRO A 176 12.55 15.43 -21.75
CA PRO A 176 11.72 15.83 -20.60
C PRO A 176 11.52 17.35 -20.46
N GLU A 177 12.44 18.16 -21.00
CA GLU A 177 12.31 19.61 -21.05
C GLU A 177 11.15 20.10 -21.93
N GLU A 178 10.63 19.24 -22.81
CA GLU A 178 9.48 19.49 -23.67
C GLU A 178 8.15 19.07 -23.01
N ASP A 179 8.20 18.45 -21.82
CA ASP A 179 7.01 18.01 -21.11
C ASP A 179 6.19 19.21 -20.59
N ALA A 180 4.86 19.05 -20.53
CA ALA A 180 3.94 20.11 -20.12
C ALA A 180 4.10 20.57 -18.66
N ASP A 181 4.68 19.72 -17.80
CA ASP A 181 5.06 20.04 -16.42
C ASP A 181 6.52 20.54 -16.29
N GLY A 182 7.25 20.60 -17.40
CA GLY A 182 8.67 20.95 -17.47
C GLY A 182 9.62 19.78 -17.18
N GLY A 183 9.11 18.55 -17.07
CA GLY A 183 9.88 17.31 -16.89
C GLY A 183 9.74 16.70 -15.50
N ALA A 184 9.05 17.36 -14.56
CA ALA A 184 9.00 16.99 -13.15
C ALA A 184 8.63 15.52 -12.94
N LEU A 185 7.58 15.04 -13.61
CA LEU A 185 7.13 13.66 -13.50
C LEU A 185 8.17 12.66 -14.03
N ARG A 186 8.74 12.91 -15.22
CA ARG A 186 9.66 11.97 -15.88
C ARG A 186 11.05 11.97 -15.25
N THR A 187 11.50 13.09 -14.67
CA THR A 187 12.86 13.20 -14.11
C THR A 187 12.93 13.00 -12.60
N GLU A 188 11.85 13.27 -11.86
CA GLU A 188 11.86 13.25 -10.39
C GLU A 188 10.92 12.16 -9.84
N PHE A 189 9.62 12.23 -10.16
CA PHE A 189 8.60 11.39 -9.52
C PHE A 189 8.61 9.94 -10.00
N ILE A 190 8.61 9.70 -11.32
CA ILE A 190 8.66 8.34 -11.88
C ILE A 190 9.89 7.57 -11.35
N PRO A 191 11.12 8.12 -11.38
CA PRO A 191 12.29 7.43 -10.84
C PRO A 191 12.22 7.17 -9.32
N ASN A 192 11.60 8.05 -8.53
CA ASN A 192 11.53 7.92 -7.07
C ASN A 192 10.79 6.63 -6.67
N TRP A 193 9.57 6.43 -7.17
CA TRP A 193 8.72 5.28 -6.80
C TRP A 193 8.82 4.08 -7.74
N SER A 194 9.70 4.13 -8.74
CA SER A 194 10.10 2.95 -9.54
C SER A 194 11.55 2.53 -9.26
N SER A 195 12.09 3.00 -8.13
CA SER A 195 13.45 2.72 -7.70
C SER A 195 13.56 1.30 -7.11
N PRO A 196 14.72 0.65 -7.27
CA PRO A 196 15.00 -0.61 -6.57
C PRO A 196 14.86 -0.50 -5.05
N GLU A 197 15.25 0.64 -4.47
CA GLU A 197 15.17 0.89 -3.04
C GLU A 197 13.72 0.89 -2.54
N PHE A 198 12.80 1.49 -3.31
CA PHE A 198 11.38 1.46 -2.99
C PHE A 198 10.80 0.05 -3.19
N ALA A 199 11.20 -0.66 -4.26
CA ALA A 199 10.80 -2.05 -4.46
C ALA A 199 11.22 -2.96 -3.30
N ASP A 200 12.46 -2.85 -2.83
CA ASP A 200 12.98 -3.60 -1.68
C ASP A 200 12.22 -3.26 -0.38
N PHE A 201 11.80 -2.00 -0.22
CA PHE A 201 10.97 -1.58 0.90
C PHE A 201 9.58 -2.25 0.88
N VAL A 202 8.90 -2.29 -0.28
CA VAL A 202 7.61 -2.98 -0.43
C VAL A 202 7.75 -4.49 -0.23
N ASP A 203 8.80 -5.10 -0.81
CA ASP A 203 9.05 -6.54 -0.72
C ASP A 203 9.41 -7.00 0.70
N ARG A 204 9.96 -6.12 1.55
CA ARG A 204 10.16 -6.42 2.97
C ARG A 204 8.84 -6.59 3.71
N LEU A 205 7.85 -5.73 3.47
CA LEU A 205 6.54 -5.88 4.11
C LEU A 205 5.81 -7.12 3.58
N ALA A 206 5.92 -7.41 2.29
CA ALA A 206 5.34 -8.61 1.70
C ALA A 206 5.87 -9.89 2.39
N ARG A 207 7.18 -9.94 2.66
CA ARG A 207 7.80 -11.05 3.40
C ARG A 207 7.32 -11.15 4.85
N ILE A 208 7.20 -10.03 5.57
CA ILE A 208 6.67 -10.02 6.94
C ILE A 208 5.25 -10.62 6.97
N ILE A 209 4.40 -10.23 6.01
CA ILE A 209 3.04 -10.75 5.87
C ILE A 209 3.04 -12.24 5.56
N ASP A 210 3.80 -12.65 4.53
CA ASP A 210 3.82 -14.04 4.09
C ASP A 210 4.39 -14.96 5.18
N ASP A 211 5.47 -14.56 5.85
CA ASP A 211 6.10 -15.36 6.92
C ASP A 211 5.16 -15.54 8.11
N ALA A 212 4.42 -14.50 8.51
CA ALA A 212 3.42 -14.59 9.58
C ALA A 212 2.27 -15.56 9.24
N VAL A 213 1.75 -15.50 8.00
CA VAL A 213 0.67 -16.39 7.55
C VAL A 213 1.16 -17.85 7.44
N ASN A 214 2.40 -18.07 6.99
CA ASN A 214 2.98 -19.42 6.96
C ASN A 214 3.15 -19.98 8.37
N LYS A 215 3.63 -19.17 9.31
CA LYS A 215 3.78 -19.59 10.70
C LYS A 215 2.43 -20.03 11.30
N LEU A 216 1.37 -19.24 11.10
CA LEU A 216 0.02 -19.64 11.52
C LEU A 216 -0.42 -20.95 10.87
N SER A 217 -0.15 -21.14 9.59
CA SER A 217 -0.45 -22.39 8.90
C SER A 217 0.31 -23.57 9.52
N GLU A 218 1.59 -23.40 9.85
CA GLU A 218 2.42 -24.43 10.49
C GLU A 218 1.91 -24.79 11.88
N ASP A 219 1.55 -23.78 12.69
CA ASP A 219 0.99 -23.98 14.04
C ASP A 219 -0.35 -24.74 13.98
N ILE A 220 -1.19 -24.42 13.00
CA ILE A 220 -2.44 -25.17 12.76
C ILE A 220 -2.15 -26.62 12.39
N GLU A 221 -1.25 -26.87 11.42
CA GLU A 221 -0.86 -28.21 10.99
C GLU A 221 -0.31 -29.05 12.15
N HIS A 222 0.56 -28.46 12.99
CA HIS A 222 1.09 -29.12 14.18
C HIS A 222 -0.01 -29.55 15.16
N ASN A 223 -1.03 -28.70 15.33
CA ASN A 223 -2.16 -28.97 16.21
C ASN A 223 -3.20 -29.93 15.61
N LYS A 224 -3.12 -30.30 14.32
CA LYS A 224 -4.08 -31.20 13.66
C LYS A 224 -4.06 -32.62 14.21
N GLU A 225 -2.92 -33.10 14.70
CA GLU A 225 -2.76 -34.49 15.16
C GLU A 225 -3.52 -34.79 16.47
N THR A 226 -3.89 -33.75 17.23
CA THR A 226 -4.52 -33.89 18.54
C THR A 226 -6.02 -33.56 18.54
N ALA A 227 -6.53 -32.91 17.48
CA ALA A 227 -7.90 -32.42 17.40
C ALA A 227 -8.88 -33.41 16.76
N PRO A 228 -10.14 -33.53 17.26
CA PRO A 228 -11.20 -34.26 16.56
C PRO A 228 -11.44 -33.74 15.14
N ALA A 229 -11.82 -34.61 14.20
CA ALA A 229 -11.95 -34.26 12.78
C ALA A 229 -12.88 -33.04 12.49
N HIS A 230 -13.97 -32.87 13.25
CA HIS A 230 -14.88 -31.74 13.09
C HIS A 230 -14.27 -30.42 13.59
N ILE A 231 -13.45 -30.46 14.65
CA ILE A 231 -12.70 -29.30 15.14
C ILE A 231 -11.61 -28.91 14.12
N ARG A 232 -10.93 -29.89 13.52
CA ARG A 232 -9.95 -29.64 12.47
C ARG A 232 -10.53 -28.87 11.28
N THR A 233 -11.66 -29.33 10.73
CA THR A 233 -12.33 -28.65 9.61
C THR A 233 -12.79 -27.25 9.98
N MET A 234 -13.26 -27.05 11.21
CA MET A 234 -13.64 -25.73 11.71
C MET A 234 -12.43 -24.80 11.81
N ASN A 235 -11.32 -25.24 12.40
CA ASN A 235 -10.09 -24.45 12.54
C ASN A 235 -9.51 -24.07 11.17
N GLU A 236 -9.46 -25.00 10.21
CA GLU A 236 -9.03 -24.73 8.84
C GLU A 236 -9.92 -23.66 8.16
N ALA A 237 -11.23 -23.74 8.33
CA ALA A 237 -12.16 -22.76 7.77
C ALA A 237 -12.01 -21.37 8.42
N VAL A 238 -11.76 -21.32 9.73
CA VAL A 238 -11.51 -20.06 10.46
C VAL A 238 -10.20 -19.43 9.99
N PHE A 239 -9.12 -20.20 9.88
CA PHE A 239 -7.83 -19.74 9.35
C PHE A 239 -7.96 -19.15 7.95
N VAL A 240 -8.55 -19.90 7.01
CA VAL A 240 -8.74 -19.40 5.64
C VAL A 240 -9.55 -18.11 5.63
N LYS A 241 -10.58 -18.00 6.49
CA LYS A 241 -11.39 -16.80 6.59
C LYS A 241 -10.59 -15.61 7.12
N MET A 242 -9.83 -15.79 8.19
CA MET A 242 -9.16 -14.71 8.92
C MET A 242 -7.83 -14.29 8.28
N SER A 243 -7.07 -15.25 7.75
CA SER A 243 -5.72 -15.00 7.20
C SER A 243 -5.72 -14.84 5.68
N VAL A 244 -6.82 -15.16 4.98
CA VAL A 244 -6.88 -15.04 3.50
C VAL A 244 -8.09 -14.22 3.03
N GLN A 245 -9.32 -14.65 3.34
CA GLN A 245 -10.52 -14.06 2.75
C GLN A 245 -10.82 -12.64 3.24
N ASN A 246 -10.60 -12.36 4.54
CA ASN A 246 -10.81 -11.03 5.08
C ASN A 246 -9.74 -10.04 4.59
N PRO A 247 -8.43 -10.37 4.61
CA PRO A 247 -7.41 -9.59 3.92
C PRO A 247 -7.72 -9.33 2.44
N GLN A 248 -8.25 -10.32 1.71
CA GLN A 248 -8.63 -10.17 0.30
C GLN A 248 -9.72 -9.11 0.08
N LYS A 249 -10.73 -9.03 0.97
CA LYS A 249 -11.75 -7.98 0.89
C LYS A 249 -11.14 -6.59 1.08
N LEU A 250 -10.21 -6.46 2.01
CA LEU A 250 -9.52 -5.21 2.25
C LEU A 250 -8.63 -4.83 1.06
N PHE A 251 -7.86 -5.79 0.53
CA PHE A 251 -7.05 -5.60 -0.67
C PHE A 251 -7.89 -5.08 -1.85
N LEU A 252 -9.03 -5.72 -2.14
CA LEU A 252 -9.97 -5.25 -3.16
C LEU A 252 -10.49 -3.85 -2.90
N LYS A 253 -10.72 -3.48 -1.63
CA LYS A 253 -11.14 -2.13 -1.26
C LYS A 253 -10.03 -1.10 -1.52
N VAL A 254 -8.77 -1.46 -1.27
CA VAL A 254 -7.63 -0.61 -1.63
C VAL A 254 -7.57 -0.41 -3.13
N LEU A 255 -7.69 -1.48 -3.94
CA LEU A 255 -7.68 -1.35 -5.41
C LEU A 255 -8.78 -0.42 -5.95
N GLU A 256 -10.01 -0.57 -5.44
CA GLU A 256 -11.14 0.30 -5.78
C GLU A 256 -10.86 1.77 -5.41
N THR A 257 -10.15 1.99 -4.31
CA THR A 257 -9.85 3.33 -3.79
C THR A 257 -8.69 3.97 -4.58
N GLU A 258 -7.65 3.19 -4.92
CA GLU A 258 -6.53 3.61 -5.77
C GLU A 258 -6.97 3.99 -7.19
N GLU A 259 -7.88 3.22 -7.79
CA GLU A 259 -8.45 3.56 -9.11
C GLU A 259 -9.00 5.00 -9.14
N GLN A 260 -9.64 5.42 -8.04
CA GLN A 260 -10.26 6.73 -7.90
C GLN A 260 -9.29 7.82 -7.43
N PHE A 261 -8.05 7.46 -7.07
CA PHE A 261 -7.04 8.40 -6.59
C PHE A 261 -6.40 9.18 -7.74
N TRP A 262 -6.21 8.54 -8.89
CA TRP A 262 -5.63 9.18 -10.06
C TRP A 262 -6.57 10.25 -10.64
N PRO A 263 -6.08 11.48 -10.90
CA PRO A 263 -6.90 12.51 -11.51
C PRO A 263 -7.49 12.09 -12.86
N VAL A 264 -8.78 12.38 -13.06
CA VAL A 264 -9.40 12.24 -14.37
C VAL A 264 -8.88 13.35 -15.28
N ILE A 265 -8.20 12.95 -16.35
CA ILE A 265 -7.70 13.88 -17.38
C ILE A 265 -8.74 14.06 -18.49
N ALA A 266 -8.89 15.28 -18.99
CA ALA A 266 -9.84 15.66 -20.03
C ALA A 266 -9.30 15.42 -21.45
#